data_AF-A0A5J9TJ93-F1
#
_entry.id   AF-A0A5J9TJ93-F1
#
_cell.length_a   1.000
_cell.length_b   1.000
_cell.length_c   1.000
_cell.angle_alpha   90.00
_cell.angle_beta   90.00
_cell.angle_gamma   90.00
#
_symmetry.space_group_name_H-M   'P 1'
#
loop_
_entity.id
_entity.type
_entity.pdbx_description
1 polymer ?
#
loop_
_entity_poly.entity_id
_entity_poly.type
_entity_poly.pdbx_seq_one_letter_code
_entity_poly.pdbx_strand_id
1 'polypeptide(L)'
;KEIRTTPKGPGRVGKDVERINKGMHMKLPIYISEGKKRPEVPRQAAKLATEAGIILRRHIPVIPRWNKSEHEQDHLSNYIKKVSVQFSMDTTSKPVISACVDMLKSGQRQMRYKLKKKYFDNVPESQRITKSPVSSMDDNQWAELLKLWSSPQHMETCFANQRNREKVRMYQRTGSRCYVAQAHAVRDKFKDAEPTAVDLFRENWLC
;
A
#
# COMPACT_ATOMS: atom_id res chain seq x y z
N LYS A 1 4.13 -27.31 -20.03
CA LYS A 1 3.87 -27.64 -18.61
C LYS A 1 2.90 -26.60 -18.06
N GLU A 2 1.62 -26.95 -17.97
CA GLU A 2 0.60 -26.08 -17.37
C GLU A 2 0.91 -25.85 -15.89
N ILE A 3 1.07 -24.58 -15.50
CA ILE A 3 1.19 -24.20 -14.11
C ILE A 3 -0.23 -24.23 -13.52
N ARG A 4 -0.60 -25.37 -12.94
CA ARG A 4 -1.78 -25.46 -12.06
C ARG A 4 -1.54 -24.52 -10.87
N THR A 5 -2.08 -23.31 -10.94
CA THR A 5 -2.25 -22.49 -9.74
C THR A 5 -3.38 -23.10 -8.93
N THR A 6 -3.04 -23.83 -7.88
CA THR A 6 -4.02 -24.26 -6.87
C THR A 6 -4.73 -23.02 -6.33
N PRO A 7 -6.07 -23.01 -6.20
CA PRO A 7 -6.78 -21.93 -5.53
C PRO A 7 -6.23 -21.80 -4.11
N LYS A 8 -5.67 -20.63 -3.76
CA LYS A 8 -5.39 -20.34 -2.36
C LYS A 8 -6.75 -20.40 -1.65
N GLY A 9 -6.94 -21.40 -0.77
CA GLY A 9 -8.11 -21.51 0.10
C GLY A 9 -8.32 -20.18 0.86
N PRO A 10 -9.50 -19.95 1.46
CA PRO A 10 -9.84 -18.69 2.08
C PRO A 10 -8.79 -18.36 3.14
N GLY A 11 -7.83 -17.50 2.79
CA GLY A 11 -6.78 -17.11 3.69
C GLY A 11 -7.43 -16.49 4.92
N ARG A 12 -6.92 -16.81 6.12
CA ARG A 12 -7.39 -16.20 7.37
C ARG A 12 -6.90 -14.74 7.40
N VAL A 13 -7.57 -13.87 6.66
CA VAL A 13 -7.16 -12.46 6.50
C VAL A 13 -7.24 -11.74 7.85
N GLY A 14 -6.10 -11.28 8.36
CA GLY A 14 -6.03 -10.35 9.49
C GLY A 14 -6.16 -10.96 10.89
N LYS A 15 -5.90 -12.25 11.06
CA LYS A 15 -5.84 -12.90 12.39
C LYS A 15 -4.44 -13.33 12.80
N ASP A 16 -3.44 -13.09 11.95
CA ASP A 16 -2.12 -13.66 12.15
C ASP A 16 -1.30 -12.89 13.19
N VAL A 17 -1.35 -11.56 13.15
CA VAL A 17 -0.70 -10.73 14.18
C VAL A 17 -1.38 -10.91 15.53
N GLU A 18 -2.71 -10.94 15.57
CA GLU A 18 -3.47 -11.22 16.80
C GLU A 18 -3.06 -12.56 17.44
N ARG A 19 -2.91 -13.61 16.61
CA ARG A 19 -2.47 -14.93 17.08
C ARG A 19 -1.04 -14.92 17.61
N ILE A 20 -0.12 -14.22 16.94
CA ILE A 20 1.26 -14.05 17.40
C ILE A 20 1.26 -13.34 18.77
N ASN A 21 0.49 -12.26 18.89
CA ASN A 21 0.40 -11.49 20.13
C ASN A 21 -0.19 -12.32 21.28
N LYS A 22 -1.21 -13.15 21.01
CA LYS A 22 -1.79 -14.09 22.00
C LYS A 22 -0.79 -15.16 22.44
N GLY A 23 -0.05 -15.75 21.50
CA GLY A 23 0.91 -16.81 21.81
C GLY A 23 2.17 -16.32 22.53
N MET A 24 2.59 -15.07 22.28
CA MET A 24 3.76 -14.47 22.93
C MET A 24 3.41 -13.66 24.18
N HIS A 25 2.12 -13.49 24.50
CA HIS A 25 1.62 -12.59 25.55
C HIS A 25 2.17 -11.14 25.47
N MET A 26 2.60 -10.71 24.28
CA MET A 26 3.16 -9.39 24.03
C MET A 26 2.85 -8.94 22.60
N LYS A 27 2.75 -7.63 22.36
CA LYS A 27 2.59 -7.09 21.01
C LYS A 27 3.91 -7.16 20.24
N LEU A 28 3.86 -7.51 18.96
CA LEU A 28 5.05 -7.48 18.10
C LEU A 28 5.66 -6.05 18.07
N PRO A 29 6.94 -5.87 18.44
CA PRO A 29 7.59 -4.58 18.38
C PRO A 29 7.89 -4.17 16.94
N ILE A 30 7.70 -2.88 16.66
CA ILE A 30 7.96 -2.26 15.37
C ILE A 30 8.89 -1.07 15.61
N TYR A 31 10.10 -1.18 15.07
CA TYR A 31 11.07 -0.10 15.02
C TYR A 31 11.27 0.33 13.57
N ILE A 32 11.29 1.65 13.33
CA ILE A 32 11.50 2.24 12.00
C ILE A 32 12.59 3.29 12.14
N SER A 33 13.72 3.04 11.49
CA SER A 33 14.86 3.96 11.43
C SER A 33 14.49 5.23 10.66
N GLU A 34 15.16 6.34 10.95
CA GLU A 34 14.93 7.61 10.25
C GLU A 34 15.12 7.46 8.73
N GLY A 35 14.27 8.13 7.97
CA GLY A 35 14.24 8.04 6.50
C GLY A 35 13.70 6.71 5.93
N LYS A 36 13.45 5.68 6.75
CA LYS A 36 12.89 4.41 6.29
C LYS A 36 11.36 4.43 6.31
N LYS A 37 10.76 3.71 5.36
CA LYS A 37 9.30 3.58 5.23
C LYS A 37 8.74 2.36 5.94
N ARG A 38 9.58 1.38 6.29
CA ARG A 38 9.22 0.10 6.91
C ARG A 38 10.33 -0.32 7.87
N PRO A 39 10.03 -1.22 8.82
CA PRO A 39 11.05 -1.91 9.59
C PRO A 39 12.06 -2.62 8.69
N GLU A 40 13.30 -2.70 9.15
CA GLU A 40 14.37 -3.40 8.43
C GLU A 40 14.20 -4.91 8.51
N VAL A 41 13.67 -5.41 9.64
CA VAL A 41 13.38 -6.83 9.83
C VAL A 41 12.23 -7.25 8.90
N PRO A 42 12.47 -8.15 7.92
CA PRO A 42 11.47 -8.47 6.89
C PRO A 42 10.16 -9.01 7.45
N ARG A 43 10.23 -9.84 8.51
CA ARG A 43 9.04 -10.38 9.18
C ARG A 43 8.18 -9.27 9.78
N GLN A 44 8.78 -8.30 10.47
CA GLN A 44 8.08 -7.15 11.05
C GLN A 44 7.46 -6.28 9.95
N ALA A 45 8.22 -5.98 8.89
CA ALA A 45 7.74 -5.20 7.75
C ALA A 45 6.54 -5.86 7.06
N ALA A 46 6.58 -7.17 6.84
CA ALA A 46 5.50 -7.91 6.22
C ALA A 46 4.22 -7.92 7.08
N LYS A 47 4.35 -8.13 8.40
CA LYS A 47 3.21 -8.10 9.33
C LYS A 47 2.60 -6.71 9.41
N LEU A 48 3.43 -5.68 9.58
CA LEU A 48 2.98 -4.29 9.59
C LEU A 48 2.23 -3.94 8.30
N ALA A 49 2.82 -4.19 7.13
CA ALA A 49 2.19 -3.87 5.85
C ALA A 49 0.84 -4.60 5.64
N THR A 50 0.74 -5.84 6.11
CA THR A 50 -0.49 -6.65 5.98
C THR A 50 -1.60 -6.08 6.85
N GLU A 51 -1.36 -5.91 8.15
CA GLU A 51 -2.38 -5.41 9.09
C GLU A 51 -2.73 -3.95 8.82
N ALA A 52 -1.73 -3.10 8.57
CA ALA A 52 -1.94 -1.71 8.22
C ALA A 52 -2.77 -1.58 6.92
N GLY A 53 -2.59 -2.50 5.96
CA GLY A 53 -3.43 -2.58 4.77
C GLY A 53 -4.87 -3.04 5.06
N ILE A 54 -5.07 -3.95 6.01
CA ILE A 54 -6.41 -4.41 6.43
C ILE A 54 -7.16 -3.29 7.14
N ILE A 55 -6.51 -2.61 8.08
CA ILE A 55 -7.05 -1.48 8.83
C ILE A 55 -7.51 -0.39 7.86
N LEU A 56 -6.65 -0.04 6.91
CA LEU A 56 -6.96 0.93 5.87
C LEU A 56 -8.25 0.58 5.12
N ARG A 57 -8.36 -0.65 4.59
CA ARG A 57 -9.52 -1.08 3.80
C ARG A 57 -10.82 -1.18 4.59
N ARG A 58 -10.74 -1.44 5.90
CA ARG A 58 -11.93 -1.66 6.74
C ARG A 58 -12.43 -0.38 7.41
N HIS A 59 -11.53 0.56 7.68
CA HIS A 59 -11.83 1.63 8.63
C HIS A 59 -11.55 3.04 8.12
N ILE A 60 -10.83 3.20 7.01
CA ILE A 60 -10.50 4.53 6.49
C ILE A 60 -11.24 4.74 5.16
N PRO A 61 -12.00 5.83 5.01
CA PRO A 61 -12.70 6.14 3.77
C PRO A 61 -11.73 6.43 2.64
N VAL A 62 -12.18 6.24 1.39
CA VAL A 62 -11.33 6.45 0.22
C VAL A 62 -11.34 7.94 -0.12
N ILE A 63 -10.25 8.63 0.18
CA ILE A 63 -10.20 10.09 -0.01
C ILE A 63 -9.91 10.41 -1.49
N PRO A 64 -10.69 11.27 -2.17
CA PRO A 64 -10.46 11.63 -3.58
C PRO A 64 -9.10 12.28 -3.83
N ARG A 65 -8.72 13.24 -2.98
CA ARG A 65 -7.44 13.97 -3.01
C ARG A 65 -6.86 14.03 -1.60
N TRP A 66 -5.53 13.94 -1.50
CA TRP A 66 -4.84 14.14 -0.23
C TRP A 66 -4.40 15.60 -0.16
N ASN A 67 -5.08 16.42 0.61
CA ASN A 67 -4.93 17.87 0.72
C ASN A 67 -4.65 18.43 2.13
N LYS A 68 -3.89 17.80 3.04
CA LYS A 68 -3.48 18.42 4.35
C LYS A 68 -4.63 19.04 5.19
N SER A 69 -5.88 18.75 4.86
CA SER A 69 -7.05 19.28 5.56
C SER A 69 -7.16 18.66 6.96
N GLU A 70 -7.95 19.28 7.83
CA GLU A 70 -8.20 18.77 9.19
C GLU A 70 -8.77 17.35 9.16
N HIS A 71 -9.74 17.06 8.29
CA HIS A 71 -10.32 15.72 8.13
C HIS A 71 -9.29 14.64 7.74
N GLU A 72 -8.27 14.98 6.95
CA GLU A 72 -7.20 14.04 6.64
C GLU A 72 -6.28 13.78 7.83
N GLN A 73 -6.08 14.78 8.69
CA GLN A 73 -5.34 14.58 9.94
C GLN A 73 -6.10 13.66 10.88
N ASP A 74 -7.43 13.78 10.94
CA ASP A 74 -8.28 12.85 11.70
C ASP A 74 -8.20 11.43 11.15
N HIS A 75 -8.25 11.26 9.83
CA HIS A 75 -8.09 9.95 9.20
C HIS A 75 -6.71 9.35 9.46
N LEU A 76 -5.64 10.16 9.44
CA LEU A 76 -4.30 9.72 9.77
C LEU A 76 -4.18 9.32 11.25
N SER A 77 -4.71 10.14 12.15
CA SER A 77 -4.72 9.88 13.60
C SER A 77 -5.48 8.59 13.92
N ASN A 78 -6.69 8.43 13.36
CA ASN A 78 -7.48 7.22 13.49
C ASN A 78 -6.74 5.99 12.92
N TYR A 79 -6.07 6.14 11.77
CA TYR A 79 -5.27 5.10 11.17
C TYR A 79 -4.10 4.66 12.07
N ILE A 80 -3.31 5.61 12.55
CA ILE A 80 -2.17 5.35 13.45
C ILE A 80 -2.65 4.70 14.74
N LYS A 81 -3.72 5.22 15.35
CA LYS A 81 -4.33 4.67 16.57
C LYS A 81 -4.76 3.22 16.38
N LYS A 82 -5.39 2.87 15.26
CA LYS A 82 -5.79 1.49 14.97
C LYS A 82 -4.60 0.58 14.71
N VAL A 83 -3.54 1.08 14.07
CA VAL A 83 -2.31 0.32 13.85
C VAL A 83 -1.58 0.05 15.17
N SER A 84 -1.48 1.04 16.06
CA SER A 84 -0.81 0.89 17.36
C SER A 84 -1.55 -0.01 18.36
N VAL A 85 -2.84 -0.29 18.12
CA VAL A 85 -3.53 -1.36 18.87
C VAL A 85 -2.89 -2.72 18.60
N GLN A 86 -2.39 -2.98 17.39
CA GLN A 86 -1.86 -4.29 16.98
C GLN A 86 -0.37 -4.50 17.25
N PHE A 87 0.40 -3.42 17.40
CA PHE A 87 1.86 -3.46 17.51
C PHE A 87 2.36 -2.64 18.70
N SER A 88 3.58 -2.94 19.17
CA SER A 88 4.29 -2.05 20.09
C SER A 88 5.17 -1.10 19.26
N MET A 89 4.79 0.18 19.20
CA MET A 89 5.51 1.20 18.43
C MET A 89 5.37 2.58 19.07
N ASP A 90 6.38 3.42 18.90
CA ASP A 90 6.33 4.82 19.31
C ASP A 90 5.59 5.64 18.24
N THR A 91 4.30 5.91 18.51
CA THR A 91 3.44 6.71 17.63
C THR A 91 3.77 8.20 17.64
N THR A 92 4.62 8.66 18.56
CA THR A 92 5.08 10.06 18.60
C THR A 92 6.33 10.27 17.76
N SER A 93 7.06 9.20 17.45
CA SER A 93 8.28 9.27 16.64
C SER A 93 7.98 9.71 15.21
N LYS A 94 8.76 10.70 14.73
CA LYS A 94 8.69 11.19 13.34
C LYS A 94 8.85 10.07 12.29
N PRO A 95 9.77 9.08 12.45
CA PRO A 95 9.91 7.99 11.50
C PRO A 95 8.65 7.11 11.39
N VAL A 96 8.01 6.75 12.51
CA VAL A 96 6.79 5.94 12.50
C VAL A 96 5.62 6.70 11.88
N ILE A 97 5.45 7.98 12.23
CA ILE A 97 4.41 8.82 11.62
C ILE A 97 4.62 8.91 10.11
N SER A 98 5.85 9.17 9.65
CA SER A 98 6.19 9.25 8.22
C SER A 98 5.91 7.94 7.49
N ALA A 99 6.29 6.80 8.07
CA ALA A 99 6.01 5.47 7.53
C ALA A 99 4.50 5.19 7.43
N CYS A 100 3.72 5.56 8.45
CA CYS A 100 2.26 5.45 8.45
C CYS A 100 1.62 6.33 7.38
N VAL A 101 2.08 7.56 7.21
CA VAL A 101 1.64 8.47 6.13
C VAL A 101 1.92 7.85 4.76
N ASP A 102 3.10 7.28 4.55
CA ASP A 102 3.46 6.60 3.29
C ASP A 102 2.58 5.37 3.02
N MET A 103 2.34 4.52 4.03
CA MET A 103 1.43 3.36 3.94
C MET A 103 0.01 3.80 3.60
N LEU A 104 -0.47 4.84 4.28
CA LEU A 104 -1.81 5.37 4.08
C LEU A 104 -1.98 5.93 2.67
N LYS A 105 -1.08 6.82 2.22
CA LYS A 105 -1.12 7.42 0.88
C LYS A 105 -1.04 6.38 -0.23
N SER A 106 -0.11 5.43 -0.11
CA SER A 106 0.07 4.36 -1.10
C SER A 106 -1.15 3.45 -1.16
N GLY A 107 -1.71 3.06 -0.02
CA GLY A 107 -2.90 2.23 0.04
C GLY A 107 -4.16 2.94 -0.46
N GLN A 108 -4.34 4.23 -0.14
CA GLN A 108 -5.41 5.07 -0.68
C GLN A 108 -5.38 5.12 -2.21
N ARG A 109 -4.19 5.32 -2.79
CA ARG A 109 -4.00 5.27 -4.25
C ARG A 109 -4.41 3.93 -4.84
N GLN A 110 -4.05 2.82 -4.19
CA GLN A 110 -4.40 1.48 -4.65
C GLN A 110 -5.91 1.20 -4.53
N MET A 111 -6.55 1.66 -3.47
CA MET A 111 -8.00 1.56 -3.29
C MET A 111 -8.74 2.34 -4.37
N ARG A 112 -8.37 3.61 -4.62
CA ARG A 112 -8.95 4.41 -5.71
C ARG A 112 -8.80 3.71 -7.07
N TYR A 113 -7.61 3.19 -7.38
CA TYR A 113 -7.38 2.46 -8.62
C TYR A 113 -8.29 1.23 -8.77
N LYS A 114 -8.40 0.40 -7.72
CA LYS A 114 -9.25 -0.80 -7.74
C LYS A 114 -10.73 -0.47 -7.91
N LEU A 115 -11.20 0.57 -7.23
CA LEU A 115 -12.59 1.04 -7.34
C LEU A 115 -12.87 1.58 -8.74
N LYS A 116 -12.01 2.48 -9.24
CA LYS A 116 -12.14 3.05 -10.59
C LYS A 116 -12.15 1.96 -11.66
N LYS A 117 -11.20 1.02 -11.59
CA LYS A 117 -11.10 -0.09 -12.54
C LYS A 117 -12.35 -0.98 -12.57
N LYS A 118 -12.94 -1.24 -11.40
CA LYS A 118 -14.07 -2.17 -11.28
C LYS A 118 -15.43 -1.53 -11.57
N TYR A 119 -15.61 -0.26 -11.19
CA TYR A 119 -16.93 0.39 -11.17
C TYR A 119 -17.04 1.61 -12.09
N PHE A 120 -15.96 2.02 -12.78
CA PHE A 120 -15.95 3.23 -13.60
C PHE A 120 -15.38 3.01 -15.02
N ASP A 121 -14.14 2.51 -15.16
CA ASP A 121 -13.38 2.56 -16.43
C ASP A 121 -14.10 1.86 -17.60
N ASN A 122 -14.78 0.74 -17.36
CA ASN A 122 -15.50 -0.03 -18.39
C ASN A 122 -17.01 -0.10 -18.12
N VAL A 123 -17.54 0.85 -17.34
CA VAL A 123 -18.96 0.88 -16.97
C VAL A 123 -19.64 2.08 -17.64
N PRO A 124 -20.63 1.86 -18.52
CA PRO A 124 -21.42 2.93 -19.11
C PRO A 124 -22.02 3.82 -18.03
N GLU A 125 -22.11 5.12 -18.28
CA GLU A 125 -22.57 6.09 -17.28
C GLU A 125 -23.96 5.74 -16.70
N SER A 126 -24.88 5.27 -17.55
CA SER A 126 -26.21 4.81 -17.16
C SER A 126 -26.23 3.60 -16.22
N GLN A 127 -25.15 2.83 -16.15
CA GLN A 127 -25.02 1.62 -15.32
C GLN A 127 -24.10 1.83 -14.11
N ARG A 128 -23.57 3.04 -13.92
CA ARG A 128 -22.68 3.31 -12.78
C ARG A 128 -23.48 3.29 -11.48
N ILE A 129 -22.97 2.56 -10.51
CA ILE A 129 -23.55 2.52 -9.17
C ILE A 129 -23.41 3.91 -8.52
N THR A 130 -24.51 4.39 -7.94
CA THR A 130 -24.56 5.67 -7.22
C THR A 130 -24.32 5.50 -5.73
N LYS A 131 -24.43 4.27 -5.21
CA LYS A 131 -24.15 3.92 -3.82
C LYS A 131 -22.72 3.43 -3.66
N SER A 132 -22.15 3.68 -2.48
CA SER A 132 -20.81 3.27 -2.12
C SER A 132 -20.66 1.74 -2.20
N PRO A 133 -19.69 1.21 -2.98
CA PRO A 133 -19.45 -0.22 -3.06
C PRO A 133 -18.69 -0.79 -1.87
N VAL A 134 -18.26 0.04 -0.91
CA VAL A 134 -17.45 -0.38 0.24
C VAL A 134 -18.00 0.22 1.53
N SER A 135 -18.05 -0.59 2.58
CA SER A 135 -18.60 -0.16 3.88
C SER A 135 -17.77 0.89 4.61
N SER A 136 -16.52 1.12 4.20
CA SER A 136 -15.62 2.10 4.83
C SER A 136 -15.83 3.53 4.32
N MET A 137 -16.74 3.74 3.36
CA MET A 137 -16.97 5.01 2.67
C MET A 137 -18.47 5.23 2.51
N ASP A 138 -18.93 6.46 2.70
CA ASP A 138 -20.33 6.81 2.50
C ASP A 138 -20.65 7.17 1.03
N ASP A 139 -21.94 7.35 0.73
CA ASP A 139 -22.42 7.64 -0.62
C ASP A 139 -21.99 9.03 -1.12
N ASN A 140 -21.78 10.01 -0.22
CA ASN A 140 -21.34 11.35 -0.60
C ASN A 140 -19.86 11.34 -1.03
N GLN A 141 -19.01 10.67 -0.26
CA GLN A 141 -17.60 10.44 -0.60
C GLN A 141 -17.45 9.65 -1.90
N TRP A 142 -18.34 8.68 -2.14
CA TRP A 142 -18.39 7.97 -3.41
C TRP A 142 -18.74 8.89 -4.58
N ALA A 143 -19.76 9.73 -4.42
CA ALA A 143 -20.16 10.70 -5.44
C ALA A 143 -19.04 11.69 -5.77
N GLU A 144 -18.26 12.12 -4.78
CA GLU A 144 -17.07 12.95 -5.00
C GLU A 144 -15.99 12.25 -5.84
N LEU A 145 -15.77 10.94 -5.63
CA LEU A 145 -14.85 10.15 -6.46
C LEU A 145 -15.34 10.06 -7.91
N LEU A 146 -16.63 9.79 -8.11
CA LEU A 146 -17.22 9.76 -9.45
C LEU A 146 -17.06 11.11 -10.15
N LYS A 147 -17.35 12.21 -9.46
CA LYS A 147 -17.16 13.57 -9.97
C LYS A 147 -15.71 13.86 -10.33
N LEU A 148 -14.76 13.43 -9.49
CA LEU A 148 -13.33 13.56 -9.77
C LEU A 148 -12.94 12.80 -11.04
N TRP A 149 -13.39 11.55 -11.18
CA TRP A 149 -13.01 10.70 -12.32
C TRP A 149 -13.63 11.15 -13.64
N SER A 150 -14.82 11.74 -13.59
CA SER A 150 -15.49 12.34 -14.77
C SER A 150 -14.95 13.74 -15.12
N SER A 151 -14.09 14.34 -14.30
CA SER A 151 -13.58 15.69 -14.59
C SER A 151 -12.59 15.69 -15.78
N PRO A 152 -12.72 16.62 -16.74
CA PRO A 152 -11.85 16.68 -17.92
C PRO A 152 -10.36 16.73 -17.57
N GLN A 153 -9.98 17.58 -16.61
CA GLN A 153 -8.61 17.72 -16.13
C GLN A 153 -8.02 16.40 -15.61
N HIS A 154 -8.81 15.62 -14.89
CA HIS A 154 -8.37 14.31 -14.39
C HIS A 154 -8.23 13.29 -15.52
N MET A 155 -9.14 13.29 -16.49
CA MET A 155 -9.07 12.42 -17.67
C MET A 155 -7.82 12.69 -18.49
N GLU A 156 -7.53 13.96 -18.80
CA GLU A 156 -6.31 14.36 -19.51
C GLU A 156 -5.05 13.88 -18.79
N THR A 157 -4.99 14.09 -17.48
CA THR A 157 -3.89 13.62 -16.63
C THR A 157 -3.74 12.10 -16.68
N CYS A 158 -4.85 11.35 -16.68
CA CYS A 158 -4.83 9.89 -16.81
C CYS A 158 -4.30 9.45 -18.18
N PHE A 159 -4.77 10.04 -19.27
CA PHE A 159 -4.30 9.72 -20.63
C PHE A 159 -2.83 10.07 -20.82
N ALA A 160 -2.36 11.21 -20.31
CA ALA A 160 -0.94 11.56 -20.33
C ALA A 160 -0.10 10.53 -19.56
N ASN A 161 -0.54 10.12 -18.36
CA ASN A 161 0.14 9.11 -17.57
C ASN A 161 0.16 7.73 -18.24
N GLN A 162 -0.91 7.34 -18.95
CA GLN A 162 -0.97 6.11 -19.73
C GLN A 162 0.05 6.14 -20.88
N ARG A 163 0.04 7.21 -21.69
CA ARG A 163 1.03 7.41 -22.77
C ARG A 163 2.47 7.41 -22.24
N ASN A 164 2.71 7.98 -21.06
CA ASN A 164 4.04 7.96 -20.44
C ASN A 164 4.44 6.55 -20.00
N ARG A 165 3.50 5.72 -19.54
CA ARG A 165 3.76 4.31 -19.20
C ARG A 165 4.06 3.46 -20.42
N GLU A 166 3.40 3.74 -21.56
CA GLU A 166 3.67 3.05 -22.83
C GLU A 166 5.09 3.32 -23.35
N LYS A 167 5.72 4.43 -22.94
CA LYS A 167 7.12 4.76 -23.27
C LYS A 167 8.17 4.06 -22.38
N VAL A 168 7.76 3.31 -21.36
CA VAL A 168 8.70 2.60 -20.47
C VAL A 168 9.41 1.50 -21.26
N ARG A 169 10.73 1.61 -21.42
CA ARG A 169 11.55 0.68 -22.22
C ARG A 169 12.17 -0.46 -21.42
N MET A 170 12.51 -0.20 -20.17
CA MET A 170 13.13 -1.17 -19.28
C MET A 170 12.10 -1.58 -18.23
N TYR A 171 12.03 -2.87 -17.94
CA TYR A 171 11.18 -3.43 -16.90
C TYR A 171 12.03 -3.99 -15.76
N GLN A 172 11.63 -3.71 -14.52
CA GLN A 172 12.32 -4.20 -13.34
C GLN A 172 12.18 -5.73 -13.26
N ARG A 173 13.29 -6.46 -13.14
CA ARG A 173 13.30 -7.94 -13.05
C ARG A 173 13.32 -8.49 -11.63
N THR A 174 13.21 -7.62 -10.64
CA THR A 174 13.18 -7.95 -9.20
C THR A 174 11.98 -8.82 -8.79
N GLY A 175 11.03 -9.07 -9.70
CA GLY A 175 9.80 -9.80 -9.43
C GLY A 175 8.92 -9.06 -8.42
N SER A 176 8.29 -9.78 -7.49
CA SER A 176 7.42 -9.20 -6.46
C SER A 176 8.17 -8.62 -5.26
N ARG A 177 9.52 -8.65 -5.25
CA ARG A 177 10.31 -8.15 -4.12
C ARG A 177 10.38 -6.62 -4.17
N CYS A 178 10.21 -5.97 -3.02
CA CYS A 178 10.54 -4.55 -2.93
C CYS A 178 12.07 -4.38 -2.95
N TYR A 179 12.55 -3.18 -3.26
CA TYR A 179 13.98 -2.88 -3.33
C TYR A 179 14.76 -3.31 -2.08
N VAL A 180 14.21 -3.08 -0.88
CA VAL A 180 14.85 -3.49 0.40
C VAL A 180 14.94 -5.01 0.52
N ALA A 181 13.87 -5.73 0.19
CA ALA A 181 13.88 -7.19 0.23
C ALA A 181 14.83 -7.79 -0.82
N GLN A 182 14.92 -7.15 -1.99
CA GLN A 182 15.88 -7.55 -3.02
C GLN A 182 17.31 -7.28 -2.59
N ALA A 183 17.60 -6.09 -2.06
CA ALA A 183 18.91 -5.74 -1.52
C ALA A 183 19.35 -6.75 -0.44
N HIS A 184 18.43 -7.12 0.47
CA HIS A 184 18.68 -8.17 1.45
C HIS A 184 18.91 -9.54 0.79
N ALA A 185 18.14 -9.92 -0.23
CA ALA A 185 18.27 -11.22 -0.89
C ALA A 185 19.56 -11.36 -1.71
N VAL A 186 20.09 -10.26 -2.25
CA VAL A 186 21.35 -10.26 -3.00
C VAL A 186 22.55 -9.96 -2.11
N ARG A 187 22.36 -9.62 -0.83
CA ARG A 187 23.45 -9.28 0.10
C ARG A 187 24.52 -10.36 0.14
N ASP A 188 24.12 -11.63 0.16
CA ASP A 188 25.04 -12.77 0.18
C ASP A 188 25.90 -12.87 -1.09
N LYS A 189 25.45 -12.29 -2.23
CA LYS A 189 26.27 -12.20 -3.45
C LYS A 189 27.44 -11.23 -3.32
N PHE A 190 27.32 -10.23 -2.44
CA PHE A 190 28.30 -9.15 -2.30
C PHE A 190 29.29 -9.34 -1.15
N LYS A 191 29.19 -10.48 -0.44
CA LYS A 191 30.09 -10.99 0.63
C LYS A 191 30.53 -9.97 1.69
N ASP A 192 31.37 -9.01 1.33
CA ASP A 192 32.13 -8.13 2.24
C ASP A 192 31.85 -6.62 2.06
N ALA A 193 30.97 -6.22 1.13
CA ALA A 193 30.59 -4.82 0.92
C ALA A 193 29.07 -4.64 0.80
N GLU A 194 28.53 -3.54 1.35
CA GLU A 194 27.16 -3.16 1.03
C GLU A 194 27.05 -2.84 -0.46
N PRO A 195 26.12 -3.48 -1.21
CA PRO A 195 26.02 -3.27 -2.64
C PRO A 195 25.63 -1.83 -2.96
N THR A 196 26.34 -1.23 -3.92
CA THR A 196 26.03 0.15 -4.34
C THR A 196 24.71 0.20 -5.12
N ALA A 197 24.16 1.42 -5.27
CA ALA A 197 22.95 1.61 -6.09
C ALA A 197 23.13 1.15 -7.55
N VAL A 198 24.36 1.25 -8.08
CA VAL A 198 24.70 0.80 -9.44
C VAL A 198 24.72 -0.72 -9.52
N ASP A 199 25.28 -1.40 -8.51
CA ASP A 199 25.31 -2.86 -8.45
C ASP A 199 23.90 -3.44 -8.39
N LEU A 200 23.05 -2.86 -7.55
CA LEU A 200 21.64 -3.22 -7.45
C LEU A 200 20.89 -2.89 -8.75
N PHE A 201 21.25 -1.82 -9.46
CA PHE A 201 20.64 -1.53 -10.76
C PHE A 201 21.00 -2.57 -11.82
N ARG A 202 22.29 -2.94 -11.94
CA ARG A 202 22.72 -3.97 -12.89
C ARG A 202 22.00 -5.29 -12.66
N GLU A 203 21.95 -5.74 -11.40
CA GLU A 203 21.28 -6.99 -11.04
C GLU A 203 19.76 -6.97 -11.26
N ASN A 204 19.12 -5.80 -11.18
CA ASN A 204 17.68 -5.69 -11.31
C ASN A 204 17.20 -5.43 -12.75
N TRP A 205 18.08 -5.00 -13.65
CA TRP A 205 17.67 -4.45 -14.95
C TRP A 205 18.50 -4.92 -16.15
N LEU A 206 19.72 -5.44 -15.95
CA LEU A 206 20.65 -5.77 -17.05
C LEU A 206 21.00 -7.26 -17.18
N CYS A 207 20.66 -8.10 -16.20
CA CYS A 207 20.83 -9.56 -16.25
C CYS A 207 19.53 -10.26 -16.65
#